data_AF-A0A226MF74-F1
#
_entry.id   AF-A0A226MF74-F1
#
_cell.length_a   1.000
_cell.length_b   1.000
_cell.length_c   1.000
_cell.angle_alpha   90.00
_cell.angle_beta   90.00
_cell.angle_gamma   90.00
#
_symmetry.space_group_name_H-M   'P 1'
#
loop_
_entity.id
_entity.type
_entity.pdbx_description
1 polymer ?
#
loop_
_entity_poly.entity_id
_entity_poly.type
_entity_poly.pdbx_seq_one_letter_code
_entity_poly.pdbx_strand_id
1 'polypeptide(L)'
;AQNFDVIRLSTYRTACKLRFVQKRCNLHLVDIWNMIEAFRDNGLNTLDHNTEINVSRLETIISSIYYQLNKRLPSTHQISVEQSISLLLNFMIAAYDRLVTPLVVLFD
;
A
#
# COMPACT_ATOMS: atom_id res chain seq x y z
N ALA A 1 -2.35 -21.34 -0.13
CA ALA A 1 -1.82 -20.18 -0.88
C ALA A 1 -2.48 -20.14 -2.25
N GLN A 2 -2.90 -18.98 -2.75
CA GLN A 2 -3.40 -18.86 -4.13
C GLN A 2 -2.21 -18.93 -5.09
N ASN A 3 -2.25 -19.85 -6.05
CA ASN A 3 -1.18 -20.00 -7.06
C ASN A 3 -1.55 -19.18 -8.31
N PHE A 4 -0.90 -18.03 -8.49
CA PHE A 4 -1.12 -17.16 -9.65
C PHE A 4 -0.20 -17.49 -10.83
N ASP A 5 0.82 -18.33 -10.64
CA ASP A 5 1.83 -18.63 -11.66
C ASP A 5 1.27 -19.50 -12.79
N VAL A 6 0.11 -20.11 -12.57
CA VAL A 6 -0.68 -20.82 -13.60
C VAL A 6 -1.28 -19.87 -14.65
N ILE A 7 -1.37 -18.56 -14.38
CA ILE A 7 -1.93 -17.59 -15.32
C ILE A 7 -0.92 -17.34 -16.45
N ARG A 8 -1.28 -17.79 -17.66
CA ARG A 8 -0.42 -17.71 -18.86
C ARG A 8 -0.08 -16.27 -19.27
N LEU A 9 -1.07 -15.38 -19.29
CA LEU A 9 -0.86 -13.99 -19.68
C LEU A 9 -0.18 -13.22 -18.54
N SER A 10 1.05 -12.78 -18.76
CA SER A 10 1.87 -12.08 -17.75
C SER A 10 1.16 -10.86 -17.17
N THR A 11 0.54 -10.02 -18.00
CA THR A 11 -0.20 -8.83 -17.53
C THR A 11 -1.34 -9.21 -16.58
N TYR A 12 -2.09 -10.27 -16.87
CA TYR A 12 -3.17 -10.74 -16.00
C TYR A 12 -2.62 -11.35 -14.71
N ARG A 13 -1.53 -12.11 -14.80
CA ARG A 13 -0.84 -12.67 -13.64
C ARG A 13 -0.40 -11.57 -12.67
N THR A 14 0.28 -10.55 -13.19
CA THR A 14 0.70 -9.37 -12.41
C THR A 14 -0.50 -8.63 -11.83
N ALA A 15 -1.56 -8.39 -12.61
CA ALA A 15 -2.77 -7.74 -12.11
C ALA A 15 -3.44 -8.53 -10.97
N CYS A 16 -3.48 -9.86 -11.07
CA CYS A 16 -4.01 -10.72 -10.01
C CYS A 16 -3.13 -10.70 -8.76
N LYS A 17 -1.80 -10.79 -8.90
CA LYS A 17 -0.84 -10.66 -7.79
C LYS A 17 -1.01 -9.29 -7.09
N LEU A 18 -1.12 -8.19 -7.85
CA LEU A 18 -1.38 -6.85 -7.32
C LEU A 18 -2.73 -6.73 -6.62
N ARG A 19 -3.80 -7.28 -7.21
CA ARG A 19 -5.14 -7.28 -6.59
C ARG A 19 -5.15 -8.08 -5.28
N PHE A 20 -4.39 -9.17 -5.20
CA PHE A 20 -4.22 -9.93 -3.98
C PHE A 20 -3.55 -9.09 -2.88
N VAL A 21 -2.43 -8.42 -3.18
CA VAL A 21 -1.76 -7.50 -2.25
C VAL A 21 -2.69 -6.37 -1.81
N GLN A 22 -3.37 -5.72 -2.76
CA GLN A 22 -4.32 -4.63 -2.49
C GLN A 22 -5.44 -5.06 -1.54
N LYS A 23 -5.96 -6.27 -1.69
CA LYS A 23 -6.96 -6.84 -0.78
C LYS A 23 -6.37 -7.15 0.58
N ARG A 24 -5.20 -7.79 0.62
CA ARG A 24 -4.56 -8.22 1.87
C ARG A 24 -4.15 -7.06 2.77
N CYS A 25 -3.77 -5.94 2.16
CA CYS A 25 -3.45 -4.70 2.85
C CYS A 25 -4.69 -3.82 3.11
N ASN A 26 -5.91 -4.23 2.74
CA ASN A 26 -7.11 -3.38 2.83
C ASN A 26 -7.07 -2.07 2.01
N LEU A 27 -6.09 -1.90 1.12
CA LEU A 27 -5.94 -0.70 0.30
C LEU A 27 -7.12 -0.49 -0.67
N HIS A 28 -7.83 -1.57 -1.02
CA HIS A 28 -9.06 -1.51 -1.83
C HIS A 28 -10.24 -0.79 -1.16
N LEU A 29 -10.17 -0.52 0.16
CA LEU A 29 -11.16 0.26 0.90
C LEU A 29 -10.82 1.75 0.97
N VAL A 30 -9.58 2.12 0.63
CA VAL A 30 -9.10 3.50 0.65
C VAL A 30 -9.58 4.20 -0.62
N ASP A 31 -10.43 5.21 -0.46
CA ASP A 31 -10.85 6.07 -1.56
C ASP A 31 -9.80 7.14 -1.89
N ILE A 32 -9.95 7.75 -3.06
CA ILE A 32 -9.04 8.82 -3.52
C ILE A 32 -9.03 10.01 -2.57
N TRP A 33 -10.14 10.27 -1.88
CA TRP A 33 -10.25 11.43 -1.01
C TRP A 33 -9.41 11.25 0.25
N ASN A 34 -9.47 10.08 0.89
CA ASN A 34 -8.61 9.70 1.99
C ASN A 34 -7.12 9.79 1.62
N MET A 35 -6.76 9.46 0.38
CA MET A 35 -5.37 9.56 -0.09
C MET A 35 -4.93 11.02 -0.23
N ILE A 36 -5.75 11.87 -0.86
CA ILE A 36 -5.45 13.31 -1.02
C ILE A 36 -5.28 13.98 0.34
N GLU A 37 -6.16 13.69 1.31
CA GLU A 37 -6.04 14.26 2.65
C GLU A 37 -4.79 13.76 3.37
N ALA A 38 -4.50 12.47 3.32
CA ALA A 38 -3.27 11.96 3.92
C ALA A 38 -2.01 12.62 3.32
N PHE A 39 -2.00 12.89 2.02
CA PHE A 39 -0.90 13.60 1.37
C PHE A 39 -0.81 15.06 1.83
N ARG A 40 -1.94 15.75 1.93
CA ARG A 40 -1.99 17.15 2.39
C ARG A 40 -1.57 17.28 3.85
N ASP A 41 -2.12 16.45 4.73
CA ASP A 41 -1.85 16.49 6.17
C ASP A 41 -0.40 16.14 6.52
N ASN A 42 0.26 15.34 5.67
CA ASN A 42 1.69 15.01 5.82
C ASN A 42 2.62 15.96 5.04
N GLY A 43 2.07 17.01 4.42
CA GLY A 43 2.80 18.02 3.66
C GLY A 43 3.46 17.49 2.39
N LEU A 44 3.03 16.33 1.87
CA LEU A 44 3.63 15.74 0.65
C LEU A 44 3.33 16.57 -0.60
N ASN A 45 2.21 17.30 -0.60
CA ASN A 45 1.78 18.13 -1.72
C ASN A 45 2.63 19.40 -1.90
N THR A 46 3.51 19.73 -0.97
CA THR A 46 4.39 20.91 -1.03
C THR A 46 5.87 20.57 -1.11
N LEU A 47 6.23 19.29 -0.98
CA LEU A 47 7.62 18.84 -1.13
C LEU A 47 8.04 18.88 -2.59
N ASP A 48 9.34 19.07 -2.81
CA ASP A 48 9.92 18.80 -4.13
C ASP A 48 9.75 17.32 -4.48
N HIS A 49 9.42 17.03 -5.73
CA HIS A 49 9.13 15.66 -6.20
C HIS A 49 10.32 14.70 -6.07
N ASN A 50 11.54 15.22 -5.97
CA ASN A 50 12.76 14.41 -5.76
C ASN A 50 13.13 14.27 -4.28
N THR A 51 12.32 14.81 -3.36
CA THR A 51 12.57 14.67 -1.93
C THR A 51 12.44 13.22 -1.51
N GLU A 52 13.53 12.64 -1.01
CA GLU A 52 13.50 11.31 -0.43
C GLU A 52 12.74 11.28 0.90
N ILE A 53 11.97 10.22 1.11
CA ILE A 53 11.18 10.01 2.31
C ILE A 53 11.74 8.78 3.02
N ASN A 54 12.11 8.94 4.29
CA ASN A 54 12.58 7.84 5.11
C ASN A 54 11.43 6.90 5.53
N VAL A 55 11.78 5.68 5.97
CA VAL A 55 10.82 4.64 6.36
C VAL A 55 9.85 5.11 7.45
N SER A 56 10.32 5.82 8.47
CA SER A 56 9.48 6.32 9.56
C SER A 56 8.42 7.31 9.09
N ARG A 57 8.80 8.22 8.16
CA ARG A 57 7.86 9.17 7.57
C ARG A 57 6.85 8.45 6.67
N LEU A 58 7.29 7.46 5.89
CA LEU A 58 6.40 6.61 5.10
C LEU A 58 5.38 5.88 5.99
N GLU A 59 5.81 5.28 7.09
CA GLU A 59 4.94 4.63 8.07
C GLU A 59 3.92 5.62 8.66
N THR A 60 4.33 6.85 8.96
CA THR A 60 3.44 7.92 9.45
C THR A 60 2.34 8.25 8.43
N ILE A 61 2.70 8.37 7.16
CA ILE A 61 1.74 8.64 6.06
C ILE A 61 0.74 7.48 5.94
N ILE A 62 1.25 6.24 5.92
CA ILE A 62 0.41 5.03 5.85
C ILE A 62 -0.51 4.93 7.07
N SER A 63 0.00 5.26 8.26
CA SER A 63 -0.80 5.29 9.49
C SER A 63 -1.95 6.29 9.39
N SER A 64 -1.68 7.51 8.91
CA SER A 64 -2.73 8.51 8.67
C SER A 64 -3.85 7.94 7.77
N ILE A 65 -3.47 7.25 6.69
CA ILE A 65 -4.45 6.64 5.77
C ILE A 65 -5.37 5.67 6.50
N TYR A 66 -4.80 4.68 7.22
CA TYR A 66 -5.59 3.61 7.82
C TYR A 66 -6.34 4.03 9.08
N TYR A 67 -5.80 4.94 9.90
CA TYR A 67 -6.53 5.47 11.05
C TYR A 67 -7.71 6.33 10.60
N GLN A 68 -7.57 7.14 9.55
CA GLN A 68 -8.69 7.93 9.01
C GLN A 68 -9.75 7.03 8.34
N LEU A 69 -9.31 6.02 7.59
CA LEU A 69 -10.22 5.03 7.02
C LEU A 69 -11.05 4.34 8.12
N ASN A 70 -10.39 3.82 9.15
CA ASN A 70 -11.07 3.03 10.18
C ASN A 70 -12.06 3.84 11.04
N LYS A 71 -11.89 5.17 11.13
CA LYS A 71 -12.87 6.08 11.74
C LYS A 71 -14.15 6.22 10.93
N ARG A 72 -14.08 6.06 9.60
CA ARG A 72 -15.21 6.21 8.67
C ARG A 72 -15.96 4.89 8.46
N LEU A 73 -15.31 3.76 8.70
CA LEU A 73 -15.93 2.44 8.55
C LEU A 73 -16.96 2.18 9.67
N PRO A 74 -18.09 1.51 9.36
CA PRO A 74 -19.00 1.01 10.39
C PRO A 74 -18.27 0.08 11.37
N SER A 75 -18.71 0.03 12.63
CA SER A 75 -18.11 -0.83 13.67
C SER A 75 -18.07 -2.33 13.29
N THR A 76 -19.01 -2.77 12.45
CA THR A 76 -19.08 -4.15 11.93
C THR A 76 -18.06 -4.46 10.84
N HIS A 77 -17.39 -3.45 10.27
CA HIS A 77 -16.45 -3.58 9.16
C HIS A 77 -15.06 -3.02 9.50
N GLN A 78 -14.75 -2.83 10.79
CA GLN A 78 -13.43 -2.35 11.20
C GLN A 78 -12.34 -3.32 10.77
N ILE A 79 -11.19 -2.75 10.41
CA ILE A 79 -10.01 -3.49 10.01
C ILE A 79 -8.98 -3.49 11.12
N SER A 80 -8.06 -4.46 11.10
CA SER A 80 -6.84 -4.38 11.90
C SER A 80 -5.93 -3.31 11.28
N VAL A 81 -5.93 -2.12 11.87
CA VAL A 81 -5.15 -0.97 11.38
C VAL A 81 -3.66 -1.27 11.41
N GLU A 82 -3.13 -1.71 12.56
CA GLU A 82 -1.70 -2.06 12.72
C GLU A 82 -1.21 -3.10 11.70
N GLN A 83 -2.00 -4.15 11.48
CA GLN A 83 -1.65 -5.17 10.49
C GLN A 83 -1.64 -4.60 9.07
N SER A 84 -2.59 -3.73 8.75
CA SER A 84 -2.69 -3.12 7.42
C SER A 84 -1.53 -2.16 7.15
N ILE A 85 -1.12 -1.39 8.16
CA ILE A 85 0.06 -0.52 8.12
C ILE A 85 1.31 -1.35 7.87
N SER A 86 1.55 -2.38 8.68
CA SER A 86 2.74 -3.24 8.57
C SER A 86 2.83 -3.93 7.20
N LEU A 87 1.72 -4.49 6.70
CA LEU A 87 1.70 -5.15 5.40
C LEU A 87 1.98 -4.19 4.24
N LEU A 88 1.37 -3.00 4.24
CA LEU A 88 1.59 -2.02 3.18
C LEU A 88 3.01 -1.43 3.24
N LEU A 89 3.51 -1.12 4.44
CA LEU A 89 4.87 -0.60 4.62
C LEU A 89 5.91 -1.60 4.09
N ASN A 90 5.81 -2.87 4.48
CA ASN A 90 6.70 -3.92 4.00
C ASN A 90 6.62 -4.09 2.48
N PHE A 91 5.42 -4.03 1.90
CA PHE A 91 5.26 -4.08 0.44
C PHE A 91 5.94 -2.90 -0.25
N MET A 92 5.77 -1.67 0.27
CA MET A 92 6.39 -0.47 -0.31
C MET A 92 7.91 -0.50 -0.19
N ILE A 93 8.46 -0.92 0.95
CA ILE A 93 9.92 -1.08 1.12
C ILE A 93 10.44 -2.11 0.12
N ALA A 94 9.82 -3.29 0.03
CA ALA A 94 10.26 -4.34 -0.90
C ALA A 94 10.15 -3.92 -2.38
N ALA A 95 9.18 -3.07 -2.73
CA ALA A 95 8.98 -2.59 -4.09
C ALA A 95 9.95 -1.46 -4.50
N TYR A 96 10.36 -0.62 -3.55
CA TYR A 96 11.19 0.57 -3.81
C TYR A 96 12.66 0.41 -3.42
N ASP A 97 12.98 -0.49 -2.49
CA ASP A 97 14.35 -0.88 -2.19
C ASP A 97 14.88 -1.81 -3.27
N ARG A 98 15.35 -1.20 -4.37
CA ARG A 98 15.87 -1.89 -5.56
C ARG A 98 17.09 -2.76 -5.26
N LEU A 99 17.75 -2.56 -4.12
CA LEU A 99 18.90 -3.37 -3.69
C LEU A 99 18.45 -4.72 -3.11
N VAL A 100 17.24 -4.80 -2.58
CA VAL A 100 16.72 -6.01 -1.91
C VAL A 100 15.93 -6.88 -2.87
N THR A 101 15.07 -6.32 -3.74
CA THR A 101 14.37 -7.12 -4.76
C THR A 101 13.95 -6.27 -5.96
N PRO A 102 14.26 -6.65 -7.21
CA PRO A 102 13.67 -6.01 -8.38
C PRO A 102 12.16 -6.23 -8.39
N LEU A 103 11.37 -5.19 -8.69
CA LEU A 103 9.91 -5.29 -8.82
C LEU A 103 9.48 -6.44 -9.76
N VAL A 104 10.29 -6.71 -10.79
CA VAL A 104 10.11 -7.82 -11.74
C VAL A 104 10.13 -9.18 -11.02
N VAL A 105 11.03 -9.39 -10.05
CA VAL A 105 11.17 -10.65 -9.30
C VAL A 105 10.02 -10.88 -8.32
N LEU A 106 9.38 -9.82 -7.81
CA LEU A 106 8.16 -9.95 -6.99
C LEU A 106 6.95 -10.46 -7.79
N PHE A 107 6.95 -10.23 -9.10
CA PHE A 107 5.79 -10.50 -9.96
C PHE A 107 5.97 -11.63 -10.97
N ASP A 108 7.20 -12.07 -11.22
CA ASP A 108 7.51 -13.35 -11.90
C ASP A 108 7.39 -14.54 -10.96
#